data_AF-A0A9X2A419-F1
#
_entry.id   AF-A0A9X2A419-F1
#
_cell.length_a   1.000
_cell.length_b   1.000
_cell.length_c   1.000
_cell.angle_alpha   90.00
_cell.angle_beta   90.00
_cell.angle_gamma   90.00
#
_symmetry.space_group_name_H-M   'P 1'
#
loop_
_entity.id
_entity.type
_entity.pdbx_description
1 polymer ?
#
loop_
_entity_poly.entity_id
_entity_poly.type
_entity_poly.pdbx_seq_one_letter_code
_entity_poly.pdbx_strand_id
1 'polypeptide(L)'
;MENNTVKILDQAIKKLDEAKEELGRPEEDVVSFLVCKNSQFAIENLLKAYLLNNNIDPSDCKTVDSLYTKCRSINKNFESIDLSGFNCKASDLQKSYCSDNPKVSNCYKLADDLKAFLRREQLFS
;
A
#
# COMPACT_ATOMS: atom_id res chain seq x y z
N MET A 1 -12.26 -18.28 -0.10
CA MET A 1 -11.21 -17.35 -0.56
C MET A 1 -11.64 -15.89 -0.42
N GLU A 2 -12.89 -15.53 -0.76
CA GLU A 2 -13.44 -14.16 -0.55
C GLU A 2 -13.23 -13.58 0.86
N ASN A 3 -13.43 -14.38 1.92
CA ASN A 3 -13.31 -13.90 3.31
C ASN A 3 -11.89 -13.39 3.66
N ASN A 4 -10.84 -13.98 3.06
CA ASN A 4 -9.46 -13.56 3.35
C ASN A 4 -9.10 -12.26 2.60
N THR A 5 -9.53 -12.12 1.34
CA THR A 5 -9.32 -10.89 0.56
C THR A 5 -10.00 -9.69 1.21
N VAL A 6 -11.26 -9.85 1.65
CA VAL A 6 -12.01 -8.81 2.36
C VAL A 6 -11.28 -8.40 3.64
N LYS A 7 -10.86 -9.37 4.45
CA LYS A 7 -10.11 -9.10 5.69
C LYS A 7 -8.79 -8.34 5.42
N ILE A 8 -8.07 -8.70 4.37
CA ILE A 8 -6.82 -8.03 3.98
C ILE A 8 -7.11 -6.58 3.54
N LEU A 9 -8.18 -6.36 2.77
CA LEU A 9 -8.61 -5.00 2.37
C LEU A 9 -9.01 -4.16 3.57
N ASP A 10 -9.83 -4.69 4.49
CA ASP A 10 -10.24 -3.97 5.70
C ASP A 10 -9.03 -3.56 6.54
N GLN A 11 -8.05 -4.44 6.68
CA GLN A 11 -6.80 -4.14 7.39
C GLN A 11 -5.97 -3.06 6.66
N ALA A 12 -5.93 -3.09 5.33
CA ALA A 12 -5.23 -2.09 4.54
C ALA A 12 -5.88 -0.70 4.68
N ILE A 13 -7.21 -0.64 4.57
CA ILE A 13 -7.99 0.60 4.70
C ILE A 13 -7.84 1.17 6.10
N LYS A 14 -8.03 0.34 7.14
CA LYS A 14 -7.85 0.76 8.54
C LYS A 14 -6.46 1.36 8.77
N LYS A 15 -5.41 0.73 8.26
CA LYS A 15 -4.04 1.23 8.43
C LYS A 15 -3.81 2.53 7.68
N LEU A 16 -4.41 2.70 6.51
CA LEU A 16 -4.34 3.95 5.79
C LEU A 16 -5.08 5.08 6.53
N ASP A 17 -6.22 4.78 7.17
CA ASP A 17 -6.94 5.74 8.00
C ASP A 17 -6.12 6.13 9.24
N GLU A 18 -5.49 5.18 9.92
CA GLU A 18 -4.55 5.47 11.02
C GLU A 18 -3.36 6.35 10.56
N ALA A 19 -2.85 6.14 9.34
CA ALA A 19 -1.82 7.00 8.76
C ALA A 19 -2.32 8.42 8.50
N LYS A 20 -3.58 8.56 8.05
CA LYS A 20 -4.24 9.84 7.82
C LYS A 20 -4.43 10.62 9.11
N GLU A 21 -4.90 9.94 10.15
CA GLU A 21 -5.09 10.53 11.49
C GLU A 21 -3.76 11.05 12.03
N GLU A 22 -2.69 10.26 11.92
CA GLU A 22 -1.35 10.66 12.37
C GLU A 22 -0.81 11.86 11.59
N LEU A 23 -1.03 11.90 10.27
CA LEU A 23 -0.65 13.04 9.42
C LEU A 23 -1.46 14.30 9.72
N GLY A 24 -2.65 14.17 10.32
CA GLY A 24 -3.52 15.28 10.72
C GLY A 24 -3.14 15.94 12.04
N ARG A 25 -2.12 15.44 12.75
CA ARG A 25 -1.59 16.05 13.97
C ARG A 25 -0.81 17.34 13.66
N PRO A 26 -0.61 18.23 14.66
CA PRO A 26 0.35 19.33 14.56
C PRO A 26 1.73 18.83 14.11
N GLU A 27 2.47 19.61 13.33
CA GLU A 27 3.74 19.19 12.70
C GLU A 27 4.76 18.70 13.73
N GLU A 28 4.81 19.34 14.90
CA GLU A 28 5.65 18.98 16.04
C GLU A 28 5.31 17.63 16.68
N ASP A 29 4.08 17.14 16.48
CA ASP A 29 3.53 15.93 17.08
C ASP A 29 3.42 14.75 16.08
N VAL A 30 3.72 14.97 14.80
CA VAL A 30 3.64 13.92 13.78
C VAL A 30 4.74 12.88 14.00
N VAL A 31 4.35 11.63 14.22
CA VAL A 31 5.25 10.49 14.22
C VAL A 31 5.43 10.00 12.79
N SER A 32 6.37 10.62 12.08
CA SER A 32 6.75 10.32 10.70
C SER A 32 6.88 8.82 10.37
N PHE A 33 7.53 8.09 11.28
CA PHE A 33 7.70 6.65 11.16
C PHE A 33 6.37 5.88 11.12
N LEU A 34 5.38 6.29 11.94
CA LEU A 34 4.09 5.63 12.03
C LEU A 34 3.28 5.82 10.74
N VAL A 35 3.27 7.04 10.20
CA VAL A 35 2.61 7.33 8.90
C VAL A 35 3.21 6.46 7.79
N CYS A 36 4.54 6.42 7.67
CA CYS A 36 5.22 5.63 6.64
C CYS A 36 4.98 4.13 6.81
N LYS A 37 5.08 3.60 8.03
CA LYS A 37 4.82 2.19 8.36
C LYS A 37 3.40 1.78 8.02
N ASN A 38 2.42 2.58 8.42
CA ASN A 38 1.01 2.30 8.16
C ASN A 38 0.69 2.42 6.66
N SER A 39 1.25 3.40 5.97
CA SER A 39 1.10 3.56 4.51
C SER A 39 1.74 2.40 3.74
N GLN A 40 2.92 1.94 4.16
CA GLN A 40 3.55 0.74 3.60
C GLN A 40 2.65 -0.48 3.73
N PHE A 41 2.15 -0.71 4.94
CA PHE A 41 1.26 -1.83 5.23
C PHE A 41 0.00 -1.77 4.34
N ALA A 42 -0.58 -0.58 4.17
CA ALA A 42 -1.73 -0.38 3.29
C ALA A 42 -1.39 -0.72 1.83
N ILE A 43 -0.29 -0.18 1.27
CA ILE A 43 0.14 -0.47 -0.11
C ILE A 43 0.32 -1.97 -0.32
N GLU A 44 1.05 -2.64 0.58
CA GLU A 44 1.29 -4.08 0.48
C GLU A 44 -0.01 -4.88 0.43
N ASN A 45 -0.93 -4.59 1.35
CA ASN A 45 -2.17 -5.36 1.48
C ASN A 45 -3.18 -5.03 0.36
N LEU A 46 -3.20 -3.80 -0.14
CA LEU A 46 -3.98 -3.43 -1.33
C LEU A 46 -3.52 -4.22 -2.56
N LEU A 47 -2.21 -4.32 -2.79
CA LEU A 47 -1.66 -5.11 -3.90
C LEU A 47 -1.90 -6.62 -3.71
N LYS A 48 -1.66 -7.14 -2.51
CA LYS A 48 -1.94 -8.56 -2.18
C LYS A 48 -3.41 -8.89 -2.40
N ALA A 49 -4.33 -8.04 -1.94
CA ALA A 49 -5.75 -8.23 -2.13
C ALA A 49 -6.15 -8.23 -3.61
N TYR A 50 -5.58 -7.32 -4.42
CA TYR A 50 -5.80 -7.32 -5.86
C TYR A 50 -5.35 -8.63 -6.53
N LEU A 51 -4.17 -9.14 -6.18
CA LEU A 51 -3.67 -10.42 -6.69
C LEU A 51 -4.58 -11.58 -6.27
N LEU A 52 -4.97 -11.65 -4.99
CA LEU A 52 -5.86 -12.68 -4.47
C LEU A 52 -7.23 -12.65 -5.13
N ASN A 53 -7.78 -11.46 -5.41
CA ASN A 53 -9.04 -11.32 -6.14
C ASN A 53 -8.95 -11.84 -7.59
N ASN A 54 -7.75 -11.85 -8.16
CA ASN A 54 -7.43 -12.43 -9.46
C ASN A 54 -6.93 -13.89 -9.36
N ASN A 55 -7.14 -14.56 -8.22
CA ASN A 55 -6.71 -15.94 -7.95
C ASN A 55 -5.19 -16.17 -8.06
N ILE A 56 -4.39 -15.14 -7.79
CA ILE A 56 -2.92 -15.20 -7.81
C ILE A 56 -2.40 -15.16 -6.37
N ASP A 57 -1.60 -16.17 -6.01
CA ASP A 57 -0.94 -16.21 -4.70
C ASP A 57 0.19 -15.16 -4.62
N PRO A 58 0.13 -14.21 -3.66
CA PRO A 58 1.18 -13.23 -3.46
C PRO A 58 2.34 -13.73 -2.58
N SER A 59 2.32 -14.97 -2.06
CA SER A 59 3.31 -15.50 -1.11
C SER A 59 4.77 -15.44 -1.60
N ASP A 60 4.98 -15.55 -2.91
CA ASP A 60 6.28 -15.44 -3.57
C ASP A 60 6.76 -13.98 -3.74
N CYS A 61 5.89 -12.99 -3.56
CA CYS A 61 6.23 -11.58 -3.69
C CYS A 61 6.83 -11.07 -2.37
N LYS A 62 8.16 -10.93 -2.33
CA LYS A 62 8.91 -10.54 -1.12
C LYS A 62 9.10 -9.03 -0.95
N THR A 63 8.63 -8.22 -1.91
CA THR A 63 8.80 -6.76 -1.95
C THR A 63 7.55 -6.09 -2.53
N VAL A 64 7.36 -4.79 -2.27
CA VAL A 64 6.28 -4.00 -2.91
C VAL A 64 6.46 -3.99 -4.43
N ASP A 65 7.70 -3.89 -4.92
CA ASP A 65 7.99 -3.90 -6.36
C ASP A 65 7.56 -5.21 -7.03
N SER A 66 7.78 -6.37 -6.37
CA SER A 66 7.35 -7.66 -6.92
C SER A 66 5.82 -7.79 -6.96
N LEU A 67 5.12 -7.33 -5.92
CA LEU A 67 3.66 -7.27 -5.88
C LEU A 67 3.11 -6.36 -7.01
N TYR A 68 3.66 -5.15 -7.12
CA TYR A 68 3.22 -4.16 -8.08
C TYR A 68 3.49 -4.58 -9.53
N THR A 69 4.66 -5.18 -9.80
CA THR A 69 4.99 -5.74 -11.12
C THR A 69 3.99 -6.83 -11.51
N LYS A 70 3.60 -7.69 -10.55
CA LYS A 70 2.60 -8.74 -10.82
C LYS A 70 1.22 -8.15 -11.09
N CYS A 71 0.80 -7.14 -10.32
CA CYS A 71 -0.45 -6.40 -10.57
C CYS A 71 -0.47 -5.76 -11.98
N ARG A 72 0.62 -5.11 -12.39
CA ARG A 72 0.77 -4.53 -13.74
C ARG A 72 0.71 -5.55 -14.88
N SER A 73 1.12 -6.79 -14.62
CA SER A 73 1.03 -7.86 -15.62
C SER A 73 -0.41 -8.30 -15.89
N ILE A 74 -1.30 -8.11 -14.92
CA ILE A 74 -2.73 -8.44 -14.99
C ILE A 74 -3.53 -7.26 -15.56
N ASN A 75 -3.26 -6.05 -15.06
CA ASN A 75 -3.97 -4.84 -15.45
C ASN A 75 -2.97 -3.72 -15.76
N LYS A 76 -2.92 -3.32 -17.03
CA LYS A 76 -2.04 -2.27 -17.52
C LYS A 76 -2.37 -0.90 -16.95
N ASN A 77 -3.58 -0.66 -16.45
CA ASN A 77 -3.97 0.62 -15.84
C ASN A 77 -3.13 0.95 -14.59
N PHE A 78 -2.49 -0.05 -13.96
CA PHE A 78 -1.53 0.20 -12.88
C PHE A 78 -0.35 1.10 -13.30
N GLU A 79 -0.06 1.21 -14.60
CA GLU A 79 0.96 2.14 -15.12
C GLU A 79 0.60 3.62 -14.89
N SER A 80 -0.66 3.92 -14.57
CA SER A 80 -1.10 5.26 -14.14
C SER A 80 -0.71 5.62 -12.70
N ILE A 81 -0.28 4.64 -11.89
CA ILE A 81 0.18 4.85 -10.52
C ILE A 81 1.70 4.77 -10.47
N ASP A 82 2.35 5.86 -10.11
CA ASP A 82 3.80 5.87 -9.95
C ASP A 82 4.21 5.65 -8.49
N LEU A 83 4.68 4.44 -8.17
CA LEU A 83 5.25 4.11 -6.85
C LEU A 83 6.74 4.47 -6.71
N SER A 84 7.34 5.20 -7.67
CA SER A 84 8.76 5.61 -7.60
C SER A 84 9.10 6.41 -6.34
N GLY A 85 8.16 7.21 -5.83
CA GLY A 85 8.33 7.97 -4.58
C GLY A 85 8.32 7.11 -3.31
N PHE A 86 8.10 5.80 -3.42
CA PHE A 86 8.13 4.86 -2.30
C PHE A 86 9.52 4.22 -2.18
N ASN A 87 10.45 4.92 -1.55
CA ASN A 87 11.88 4.56 -1.54
C ASN A 87 12.22 3.20 -0.90
N CYS A 88 11.34 2.61 -0.09
CA CYS A 88 11.54 1.28 0.49
C CYS A 88 10.85 0.14 -0.29
N LYS A 89 10.34 0.39 -1.51
CA LYS A 89 9.60 -0.59 -2.31
C LYS A 89 10.36 -1.86 -2.68
N ALA A 90 11.68 -1.78 -2.76
CA ALA A 90 12.57 -2.88 -3.08
C ALA A 90 13.02 -3.68 -1.85
N SER A 91 12.71 -3.18 -0.65
CA SER A 91 13.13 -3.83 0.59
C SER A 91 12.23 -5.01 0.93
N ASP A 92 12.80 -5.99 1.65
CA ASP A 92 12.08 -7.17 2.13
C ASP A 92 10.96 -6.75 3.09
N LEU A 93 9.73 -7.13 2.76
CA LEU A 93 8.52 -6.79 3.52
C LEU A 93 8.59 -7.29 4.98
N GLN A 94 9.39 -8.32 5.27
CA GLN A 94 9.51 -8.89 6.62
C GLN A 94 10.57 -8.19 7.47
N LYS A 95 11.49 -7.44 6.86
CA LYS A 95 12.71 -6.98 7.53
C LYS A 95 12.80 -5.47 7.69
N SER A 96 11.96 -4.70 7.00
CA SER A 96 12.17 -3.26 6.92
C SER A 96 10.88 -2.47 6.77
N TYR A 97 10.91 -1.26 7.33
CA TYR A 97 9.92 -0.22 7.13
C TYR A 97 10.56 0.97 6.43
N CYS A 98 9.78 1.77 5.71
CA CYS A 98 10.20 3.10 5.26
C CYS A 98 10.46 4.01 6.48
N SER A 99 11.67 4.01 7.03
CA SER A 99 12.07 4.88 8.14
C SER A 99 12.69 6.21 7.68
N ASP A 100 13.23 6.25 6.46
CA ASP A 100 14.15 7.32 6.04
C ASP A 100 13.56 8.22 4.95
N ASN A 101 12.23 8.27 4.78
CA ASN A 101 11.62 9.18 3.81
C ASN A 101 11.44 10.57 4.45
N PRO A 102 12.19 11.61 4.01
CA PRO A 102 12.03 12.96 4.54
C PRO A 102 10.67 13.58 4.17
N LYS A 103 9.89 12.95 3.29
CA LYS A 103 8.57 13.40 2.85
C LYS A 103 7.51 12.39 3.27
N VAL A 104 7.20 12.37 4.57
CA VAL A 104 6.17 11.51 5.19
C VAL A 104 4.84 11.56 4.46
N SER A 105 4.45 12.76 4.01
CA SER A 105 3.25 12.99 3.21
C SER A 105 3.23 12.22 1.89
N ASN A 106 4.40 11.90 1.30
CA ASN A 106 4.46 11.13 0.06
C ASN A 106 4.11 9.66 0.27
N CYS A 107 4.51 9.04 1.38
CA CYS A 107 4.14 7.65 1.66
C CYS A 107 2.63 7.48 1.78
N TYR A 108 1.98 8.37 2.54
CA TYR A 108 0.53 8.41 2.65
C TYR A 108 -0.13 8.67 1.30
N LYS A 109 0.34 9.69 0.56
CA LYS A 109 -0.24 10.06 -0.73
C LYS A 109 -0.23 8.90 -1.72
N LEU A 110 0.89 8.19 -1.84
CA LEU A 110 0.99 7.03 -2.74
C LEU A 110 0.03 5.89 -2.34
N ALA A 111 -0.14 5.66 -1.03
CA ALA A 111 -1.09 4.67 -0.53
C ALA A 111 -2.55 5.07 -0.83
N ASP A 112 -2.88 6.36 -0.66
CA ASP A 112 -4.21 6.90 -0.94
C ASP A 112 -4.53 6.92 -2.45
N ASP A 113 -3.56 7.30 -3.29
CA ASP A 113 -3.67 7.26 -4.75
C ASP A 113 -3.91 5.82 -5.25
N LEU A 114 -3.18 4.85 -4.69
CA LEU A 114 -3.39 3.43 -5.00
C LEU A 114 -4.78 2.94 -4.54
N LYS A 115 -5.23 3.30 -3.33
CA LYS A 115 -6.59 2.98 -2.86
C LYS A 115 -7.64 3.56 -3.80
N ALA A 116 -7.51 4.83 -4.17
CA ALA A 116 -8.44 5.51 -5.07
C ALA A 116 -8.47 4.85 -6.46
N PHE A 117 -7.31 4.45 -6.98
CA PHE A 117 -7.22 3.68 -8.21
C PHE A 117 -7.96 2.34 -8.12
N LEU A 118 -7.71 1.54 -7.08
CA LEU A 118 -8.35 0.24 -6.93
C LEU A 118 -9.86 0.32 -6.75
N ARG A 119 -10.35 1.40 -6.13
CA ARG A 119 -11.79 1.70 -6.06
C ARG A 119 -12.39 1.99 -7.44
N ARG A 120 -11.67 2.72 -8.30
CA ARG A 120 -12.09 2.95 -9.70
C ARG A 120 -12.09 1.67 -10.54
N GLU A 121 -11.15 0.77 -10.27
CA GLU A 121 -11.09 -0.57 -10.87
C GLU A 121 -12.11 -1.56 -10.27
N GLN A 122 -13.05 -1.07 -9.43
CA GLN A 122 -14.14 -1.85 -8.82
C GLN A 122 -13.69 -3.04 -7.96
N LEU A 123 -12.50 -2.96 -7.34
CA LEU A 123 -12.04 -4.01 -6.41
C LEU A 123 -12.88 -4.04 -5.12
N PHE A 124 -13.37 -2.87 -4.68
CA PHE A 124 -14.22 -2.68 -3.50
C PHE A 124 -14.99 -1.36 -3.60
N SER A 125 -16.12 -1.23 -2.89
CA SER A 125 -17.03 -0.07 -2.93
C SER A 125 -16.84 0.91 -1.78
#